data_AF-A0A1I8I0I3-F1
#
_entry.id   AF-A0A1I8I0I3-F1
#
_cell.length_a   1.000
_cell.length_b   1.000
_cell.length_c   1.000
_cell.angle_alpha   90.00
_cell.angle_beta   90.00
_cell.angle_gamma   90.00
#
_symmetry.space_group_name_H-M   'P 1'
#
loop_
_entity.id
_entity.type
_entity.pdbx_description
1 polymer ?
#
loop_
_entity_poly.entity_id
_entity_poly.type
_entity_poly.pdbx_seq_one_letter_code
_entity_poly.pdbx_strand_id
1 'polypeptide(L)'
;MTLTGENSKMNGELLTLASRVIYALSVNNFNTVFNRILSSLNLSTSELEDADCQISELELIQYLSMDLTRLSRLIYEVCTKFKGLKKNAYLALSNFLERAIWNWLENFPQEFDELQTKPNEELAERCERLFDMLTPLCSDSGRRKAQTWPLQVMLLVLCPNLLEDINNAENGAPIGASALRKKQFFDDMKRALASHNHSSAKPSLLEAAILATVNMCKSACYVNINDRSNALFSIVQRVISDLKSILFLQAKSGLRTPHADTEHLLTEFFVTCFRITPHNNEILKVCLNQQSPPIFHFVLVCSLHKIITQPRLSWWPTINNFYSKSADLRNMFLETLNRLMHQQPRISQV
;
A
#
# COMPACT_ATOMS: atom_id res chain seq x y z
N MET A 1 -25.92 -21.69 -0.02
CA MET A 1 -26.37 -20.28 -0.01
C MET A 1 -25.33 -19.45 -0.73
N THR A 2 -25.60 -19.13 -1.98
CA THR A 2 -24.77 -18.28 -2.83
C THR A 2 -24.81 -16.85 -2.29
N LEU A 3 -23.67 -16.38 -1.76
CA LEU A 3 -23.48 -15.00 -1.34
C LEU A 3 -23.64 -14.09 -2.57
N THR A 4 -24.73 -13.35 -2.68
CA THR A 4 -24.94 -12.35 -3.71
C THR A 4 -23.98 -11.16 -3.50
N GLY A 5 -23.53 -10.54 -4.58
CA GLY A 5 -22.57 -9.41 -4.53
C GLY A 5 -23.07 -8.15 -3.80
N GLU A 6 -24.37 -8.07 -3.48
CA GLU A 6 -24.93 -7.02 -2.62
C GLU A 6 -24.61 -7.25 -1.14
N ASN A 7 -24.64 -8.51 -0.67
CA ASN A 7 -24.26 -8.85 0.70
C ASN A 7 -22.78 -8.59 0.97
N SER A 8 -21.90 -8.77 -0.02
CA SER A 8 -20.48 -8.45 0.13
C SER A 8 -20.21 -6.93 0.22
N LYS A 9 -20.95 -6.11 -0.55
CA LYS A 9 -20.88 -4.65 -0.44
C LYS A 9 -21.38 -4.15 0.92
N MET A 10 -22.54 -4.62 1.36
CA MET A 10 -23.11 -4.27 2.66
C MET A 10 -22.18 -4.68 3.82
N ASN A 11 -21.57 -5.87 3.75
CA ASN A 11 -20.57 -6.30 4.73
C ASN A 11 -19.34 -5.38 4.73
N GLY A 12 -18.87 -4.91 3.57
CA GLY A 12 -17.78 -3.95 3.47
C GLY A 12 -18.09 -2.60 4.12
N GLU A 13 -19.31 -2.09 3.94
CA GLU A 13 -19.77 -0.86 4.59
C GLU A 13 -19.86 -1.01 6.11
N LEU A 14 -20.40 -2.13 6.59
CA LEU A 14 -20.46 -2.44 8.02
C LEU A 14 -19.06 -2.52 8.64
N LEU A 15 -18.12 -3.20 7.98
CA LEU A 15 -16.72 -3.26 8.43
C LEU A 15 -16.08 -1.87 8.48
N THR A 16 -16.37 -1.02 7.49
CA THR A 16 -15.88 0.37 7.45
C THR A 16 -16.44 1.21 8.60
N LEU A 17 -17.71 1.04 8.95
CA LEU A 17 -18.31 1.74 10.08
C LEU A 17 -17.78 1.20 11.42
N ALA A 18 -17.67 -0.11 11.55
CA ALA A 18 -17.14 -0.76 12.75
C ALA A 18 -15.68 -0.38 13.02
N SER A 19 -14.84 -0.32 11.97
CA SER A 19 -13.44 0.07 12.10
C SER A 19 -13.29 1.52 12.60
N ARG A 20 -14.16 2.44 12.17
CA ARG A 20 -14.18 3.83 12.67
C ARG A 20 -14.56 3.90 14.14
N VAL A 21 -15.48 3.05 14.59
CA VAL A 21 -15.84 2.94 16.01
C VAL A 21 -14.67 2.40 16.82
N ILE A 22 -14.02 1.32 16.36
CA ILE A 22 -12.83 0.75 17.01
C ILE A 22 -11.71 1.80 17.10
N TYR A 23 -11.45 2.52 16.01
CA TYR A 23 -10.48 3.60 15.99
C TYR A 23 -10.80 4.65 17.07
N ALA A 24 -12.02 5.18 17.08
CA ALA A 24 -12.45 6.19 18.05
C ALA A 24 -12.36 5.69 19.51
N LEU A 25 -12.72 4.43 19.78
CA LEU A 25 -12.59 3.83 21.10
C LEU A 25 -11.14 3.69 21.53
N SER A 26 -10.25 3.31 20.60
CA SER A 26 -8.82 3.11 20.86
C SER A 26 -8.09 4.41 21.19
N VAL A 27 -8.60 5.58 20.78
CA VAL A 27 -8.03 6.89 21.16
C VAL A 27 -7.96 7.03 22.67
N ASN A 28 -9.06 6.71 23.38
CA ASN A 28 -9.18 6.89 24.82
C ASN A 28 -8.86 5.62 25.63
N ASN A 29 -9.00 4.44 25.02
CA ASN A 29 -8.88 3.15 25.71
C ASN A 29 -7.73 2.29 25.16
N PHE A 30 -6.67 2.94 24.66
CA PHE A 30 -5.59 2.26 23.95
C PHE A 30 -5.00 1.10 24.74
N ASN A 31 -4.61 1.32 26.00
CA ASN A 31 -3.95 0.31 26.82
C ASN A 31 -4.81 -0.96 27.00
N THR A 32 -6.12 -0.80 27.16
CA THR A 32 -7.04 -1.94 27.31
C THR A 32 -7.08 -2.78 26.05
N VAL A 33 -7.26 -2.15 24.89
CA VAL A 33 -7.31 -2.86 23.60
C VAL A 33 -5.94 -3.45 23.25
N PHE A 34 -4.87 -2.70 23.52
CA PHE A 34 -3.51 -3.14 23.27
C PHE A 34 -3.12 -4.34 24.14
N ASN A 35 -3.49 -4.35 25.42
CA ASN A 35 -3.23 -5.50 26.28
C ASN A 35 -3.94 -6.76 25.78
N ARG A 36 -5.14 -6.64 25.21
CA ARG A 36 -5.83 -7.77 24.56
C ARG A 36 -5.05 -8.30 23.36
N ILE A 37 -4.54 -7.41 22.51
CA ILE A 37 -3.67 -7.79 21.38
C ILE A 37 -2.40 -8.49 21.88
N LEU A 38 -1.76 -7.98 22.95
CA LEU A 38 -0.58 -8.63 23.53
C LEU A 38 -0.89 -10.02 24.09
N SER A 39 -2.02 -10.18 24.78
CA SER A 39 -2.48 -11.49 25.22
C SER A 39 -2.66 -12.43 24.04
N SER A 40 -3.39 -12.01 23.00
CA SER A 40 -3.60 -12.83 21.80
C SER A 40 -2.30 -13.16 21.06
N LEU A 41 -1.35 -12.23 21.00
CA LEU A 41 -0.03 -12.44 20.42
C LEU A 41 0.76 -13.50 21.20
N ASN A 42 0.68 -13.49 22.54
CA ASN A 42 1.29 -14.53 23.36
C ASN A 42 0.63 -15.88 23.11
N LEU A 43 -0.70 -15.94 23.08
CA LEU A 43 -1.46 -17.17 22.86
C LEU A 43 -1.23 -17.76 21.47
N SER A 44 -0.99 -16.92 20.46
CA SER A 44 -0.61 -17.35 19.10
C SER A 44 0.72 -18.11 19.02
N THR A 45 1.52 -18.09 20.09
CA THR A 45 2.74 -18.89 20.21
C THR A 45 2.52 -20.25 20.86
N SER A 46 1.34 -20.48 21.46
CA SER A 46 0.97 -21.73 22.13
C SER A 46 0.54 -22.80 21.12
N GLU A 47 0.91 -24.05 21.36
CA GLU A 47 0.47 -25.18 20.55
C GLU A 47 -0.96 -25.64 20.87
N LEU A 48 -1.47 -25.30 22.06
CA LEU A 48 -2.68 -25.88 22.66
C LEU A 48 -3.98 -25.13 22.36
N GLU A 49 -3.91 -23.95 21.75
CA GLU A 49 -5.07 -23.08 21.55
C GLU A 49 -5.51 -22.97 20.08
N ASP A 50 -6.79 -22.64 19.89
CA ASP A 50 -7.40 -22.40 18.58
C ASP A 50 -6.74 -21.17 17.92
N ALA A 51 -5.86 -21.45 16.95
CA ALA A 51 -5.05 -20.44 16.28
C ALA A 51 -5.89 -19.44 15.48
N ASP A 52 -7.07 -19.84 15.00
CA ASP A 52 -7.90 -18.99 14.14
C ASP A 52 -8.62 -17.90 14.95
N CYS A 53 -9.04 -18.23 16.18
CA CYS A 53 -9.61 -17.27 17.12
C CYS A 53 -8.60 -16.16 17.48
N GLN A 54 -7.34 -16.54 17.74
CA GLN A 54 -6.29 -15.58 18.08
C GLN A 54 -5.92 -14.67 16.90
N ILE A 55 -5.87 -15.22 15.68
CA ILE A 55 -5.63 -14.41 14.48
C ILE A 55 -6.73 -13.36 14.29
N SER A 56 -7.99 -13.69 14.60
CA SER A 56 -9.10 -12.72 14.54
C SER A 56 -8.94 -11.58 15.55
N GLU A 57 -8.44 -11.84 16.76
CA GLU A 57 -8.16 -10.76 17.71
C GLU A 57 -6.98 -9.88 17.28
N LEU A 58 -5.95 -10.48 16.67
CA LEU A 58 -4.81 -9.73 16.11
C LEU A 58 -5.22 -8.81 14.96
N GLU A 59 -6.33 -9.08 14.26
CA GLU A 59 -6.87 -8.19 13.23
C GLU A 59 -7.15 -6.79 13.78
N LEU A 60 -7.47 -6.65 15.08
CA LEU A 60 -7.73 -5.35 15.72
C LEU A 60 -6.58 -4.35 15.54
N ILE A 61 -5.33 -4.83 15.39
CA ILE A 61 -4.14 -4.02 15.11
C ILE A 61 -4.39 -3.04 13.96
N GLN A 62 -5.08 -3.49 12.90
CA GLN A 62 -5.28 -2.70 11.69
C GLN A 62 -6.34 -1.61 11.84
N TYR A 63 -7.00 -1.49 12.99
CA TYR A 63 -8.07 -0.52 13.22
C TYR A 63 -7.77 0.44 14.38
N LEU A 64 -6.59 0.34 15.01
CA LEU A 64 -6.24 1.19 16.16
C LEU A 64 -5.74 2.58 15.73
N SER A 65 -6.01 3.56 16.59
CA SER A 65 -5.36 4.86 16.58
C SER A 65 -3.94 4.73 17.16
N MET A 66 -2.98 4.55 16.26
CA MET A 66 -1.55 4.44 16.56
C MET A 66 -0.87 5.77 16.28
N ASP A 67 -0.19 6.35 17.28
CA ASP A 67 0.87 7.33 17.09
C ASP A 67 2.21 6.59 16.88
N LEU A 68 3.29 7.33 16.58
CA LEU A 68 4.61 6.74 16.32
C LEU A 68 5.14 5.92 17.52
N THR A 69 4.88 6.38 18.75
CA THR A 69 5.31 5.67 19.96
C THR A 69 4.59 4.33 20.13
N ARG A 70 3.27 4.31 19.93
CA ARG A 70 2.43 3.10 19.97
C ARG A 70 2.80 2.12 18.86
N LEU A 71 3.03 2.63 17.65
CA LEU A 71 3.48 1.83 16.52
C LEU A 71 4.84 1.19 16.80
N SER A 72 5.80 1.98 17.28
CA SER A 72 7.13 1.47 17.66
C SER A 72 7.02 0.39 18.74
N ARG A 73 6.18 0.59 19.77
CA ARG A 73 5.92 -0.41 20.81
C ARG A 73 5.31 -1.69 20.25
N LEU A 74 4.34 -1.59 19.33
CA LEU A 74 3.75 -2.77 18.69
C LEU A 74 4.81 -3.58 17.91
N ILE A 75 5.63 -2.92 17.10
CA ILE A 75 6.67 -3.60 16.32
C ILE A 75 7.65 -4.31 17.25
N TYR A 76 8.04 -3.66 18.36
CA TYR A 76 8.87 -4.28 19.39
C TYR A 76 8.23 -5.56 19.96
N GLU A 77 6.97 -5.49 20.39
CA GLU A 77 6.25 -6.65 20.97
C GLU A 77 6.14 -7.80 19.97
N VAL A 78 5.87 -7.49 18.69
CA VAL A 78 5.89 -8.48 17.62
C VAL A 78 7.27 -9.10 17.47
N CYS A 79 8.36 -8.31 17.42
CA CYS A 79 9.72 -8.82 17.34
C CYS A 79 10.09 -9.77 18.49
N THR A 80 9.59 -9.53 19.71
CA THR A 80 9.91 -10.42 20.85
C THR A 80 9.23 -11.78 20.75
N LYS A 81 8.04 -11.85 20.14
CA LYS A 81 7.24 -13.08 20.02
C LYS A 81 7.36 -13.78 18.67
N PHE A 82 7.94 -13.11 17.67
CA PHE A 82 7.91 -13.53 16.27
C PHE A 82 8.36 -14.97 16.03
N LYS A 83 9.44 -15.41 16.69
CA LYS A 83 9.99 -16.78 16.52
C LYS A 83 9.02 -17.88 16.94
N GLY A 84 8.11 -17.60 17.87
CA GLY A 84 7.10 -18.56 18.34
C GLY A 84 5.83 -18.57 17.48
N LEU A 85 5.67 -17.64 16.53
CA LEU A 85 4.44 -17.54 15.76
C LEU A 85 4.33 -18.67 14.73
N LYS A 86 3.16 -19.29 14.70
CA LYS A 86 2.78 -20.24 13.64
C LYS A 86 2.71 -19.53 12.28
N LYS A 87 2.83 -20.31 11.21
CA LYS A 87 2.83 -19.82 9.82
C LYS A 87 1.66 -18.90 9.48
N ASN A 88 0.44 -19.33 9.80
CA ASN A 88 -0.75 -18.54 9.48
C ASN A 88 -0.78 -17.23 10.27
N ALA A 89 -0.32 -17.25 11.52
CA ALA A 89 -0.28 -16.08 12.38
C ALA A 89 0.69 -15.01 11.86
N TYR A 90 1.95 -15.35 11.54
CA TYR A 90 2.89 -14.33 11.05
C TYR A 90 2.50 -13.80 9.66
N LEU A 91 1.84 -14.60 8.81
CA LEU A 91 1.36 -14.15 7.50
C LEU A 91 0.17 -13.18 7.66
N ALA A 92 -0.79 -13.50 8.53
CA ALA A 92 -1.92 -12.60 8.83
C ALA A 92 -1.42 -11.29 9.48
N LEU A 93 -0.56 -11.42 10.49
CA LEU A 93 0.06 -10.29 11.18
C LEU A 93 0.85 -9.39 10.22
N SER A 94 1.44 -9.96 9.15
CA SER A 94 2.13 -9.15 8.14
C SER A 94 1.18 -8.15 7.46
N ASN A 95 -0.03 -8.59 7.13
CA ASN A 95 -1.06 -7.72 6.55
C ASN A 95 -1.57 -6.69 7.57
N PHE A 96 -1.80 -7.11 8.82
CA PHE A 96 -2.33 -6.23 9.85
C PHE A 96 -1.34 -5.11 10.21
N LEU A 97 -0.05 -5.43 10.28
CA LEU A 97 1.01 -4.44 10.52
C LEU A 97 1.18 -3.48 9.34
N GLU A 98 1.12 -3.96 8.10
CA GLU A 98 1.16 -3.09 6.92
C GLU A 98 0.03 -2.07 6.96
N ARG A 99 -1.19 -2.51 7.29
CA ARG A 99 -2.35 -1.64 7.45
C ARG A 99 -2.25 -0.68 8.64
N ALA A 100 -1.68 -1.13 9.77
CA ALA A 100 -1.45 -0.26 10.92
C ALA A 100 -0.44 0.86 10.60
N ILE A 101 0.64 0.56 9.87
CA ILE A 101 1.61 1.57 9.42
C ILE A 101 0.92 2.57 8.48
N TRP A 102 0.11 2.08 7.53
CA TRP A 102 -0.66 2.96 6.65
C TRP A 102 -1.63 3.87 7.40
N ASN A 103 -2.39 3.31 8.35
CA ASN A 103 -3.32 4.10 9.15
C ASN A 103 -2.60 5.13 10.00
N TRP A 104 -1.44 4.82 10.59
CA TRP A 104 -0.62 5.81 11.28
C TRP A 104 -0.21 6.93 10.33
N LEU A 105 0.35 6.58 9.17
CA LEU A 105 0.83 7.54 8.18
C LEU A 105 -0.29 8.46 7.64
N GLU A 106 -1.50 7.92 7.43
CA GLU A 106 -2.65 8.70 6.95
C GLU A 106 -3.28 9.61 8.04
N ASN A 107 -3.28 9.18 9.31
CA ASN A 107 -3.88 9.93 10.42
C ASN A 107 -2.90 10.89 11.10
N PHE A 108 -1.60 10.58 11.11
CA PHE A 108 -0.53 11.37 11.73
C PHE A 108 0.57 11.70 10.71
N PRO A 109 0.23 12.31 9.56
CA PRO A 109 1.19 12.55 8.47
C PRO A 109 2.35 13.47 8.86
N GLN A 110 2.15 14.35 9.84
CA GLN A 110 3.22 15.21 10.36
C GLN A 110 4.27 14.41 11.13
N GLU A 111 3.89 13.37 11.88
CA GLU A 111 4.86 12.50 12.55
C GLU A 111 5.73 11.74 11.54
N PHE A 112 5.16 11.37 10.39
CA PHE A 112 5.93 10.75 9.32
C PHE A 112 6.90 11.73 8.65
N ASP A 113 6.47 12.95 8.33
CA ASP A 113 7.36 14.00 7.80
C ASP A 113 8.49 14.34 8.78
N GLU A 114 8.16 14.46 10.07
CA GLU A 114 9.16 14.63 11.14
C GLU A 114 10.11 13.44 11.24
N LEU A 115 9.63 12.20 11.14
CA LEU A 115 10.48 11.00 11.16
C LEU A 115 11.51 11.03 10.02
N GLN A 116 11.14 11.50 8.83
CA GLN A 116 12.06 11.60 7.70
C GLN A 116 13.19 12.61 7.95
N THR A 117 12.91 13.71 8.66
CA THR A 117 13.90 14.76 8.95
C THR A 117 14.66 14.54 10.26
N LYS A 118 14.05 13.82 11.21
CA LYS A 118 14.60 13.44 12.52
C LYS A 118 14.43 11.93 12.71
N PRO A 119 15.33 11.12 12.11
CA PRO A 119 15.25 9.67 12.18
C PRO A 119 15.23 9.16 13.62
N ASN A 120 14.46 8.11 13.86
CA ASN A 120 14.37 7.45 15.16
C ASN A 120 15.13 6.11 15.11
N GLU A 121 16.30 6.05 15.73
CA GLU A 121 17.19 4.87 15.72
C GLU A 121 16.54 3.64 16.36
N GLU A 122 15.80 3.81 17.46
CA GLU A 122 15.14 2.71 18.15
C GLU A 122 14.02 2.09 17.29
N LEU A 123 13.22 2.92 16.62
CA LEU A 123 12.24 2.44 15.65
C LEU A 123 12.92 1.73 14.47
N ALA A 124 14.00 2.32 13.93
CA ALA A 124 14.72 1.75 12.81
C ALA A 124 15.27 0.35 13.14
N GLU A 125 15.88 0.18 14.32
CA GLU A 125 16.36 -1.11 14.80
C GLU A 125 15.23 -2.15 14.85
N ARG A 126 14.06 -1.77 15.39
CA ARG A 126 12.88 -2.64 15.49
C ARG A 126 12.35 -3.03 14.10
N CYS A 127 12.26 -2.07 13.18
CA CYS A 127 11.82 -2.29 11.80
C CYS A 127 12.78 -3.21 11.02
N GLU A 128 14.09 -2.95 11.10
CA GLU A 128 15.11 -3.77 10.46
C GLU A 128 15.14 -5.20 11.04
N ARG A 129 14.97 -5.33 12.35
CA ARG A 129 14.90 -6.63 13.02
C ARG A 129 13.70 -7.43 12.54
N LEU A 130 12.51 -6.83 12.45
CA LEU A 130 11.32 -7.52 11.93
C LEU A 130 11.50 -7.92 10.46
N PHE A 131 12.07 -7.03 9.64
CA PHE A 131 12.40 -7.33 8.24
C PHE A 131 13.34 -8.55 8.13
N ASP A 132 14.38 -8.60 8.95
CA ASP A 132 15.37 -9.68 8.96
C ASP A 132 14.78 -11.01 9.46
N MET A 133 13.75 -10.98 10.31
CA MET A 133 13.02 -12.19 10.73
C MET A 133 12.08 -12.70 9.62
N LEU A 134 11.42 -11.81 8.88
CA LEU A 134 10.49 -12.17 7.79
C LEU A 134 11.20 -12.78 6.58
N THR A 135 12.35 -12.22 6.21
CA THR A 135 13.08 -12.55 4.98
C THR A 135 13.40 -14.06 4.84
N PRO A 136 14.07 -14.72 5.80
CA PRO A 136 14.40 -16.13 5.68
C PRO A 136 13.18 -17.05 5.73
N LEU A 137 12.12 -16.70 6.48
CA LEU A 137 10.91 -17.54 6.55
C LEU A 137 10.13 -17.57 5.24
N CYS A 138 10.33 -16.56 4.39
CA CYS A 138 9.65 -16.43 3.11
C CYS A 138 10.52 -16.89 1.92
N SER A 139 11.82 -17.13 2.09
CA SER A 139 12.78 -17.35 1.00
C SER A 139 12.37 -18.46 0.03
N ASP A 140 11.80 -19.54 0.56
CA ASP A 140 11.57 -20.79 -0.20
C ASP A 140 10.23 -20.81 -0.94
N SER A 141 9.39 -19.77 -0.80
CA SER A 141 8.09 -19.72 -1.46
C SER A 141 7.79 -18.33 -2.02
N GLY A 142 7.67 -18.24 -3.34
CA GLY A 142 7.27 -17.01 -4.03
C GLY A 142 5.91 -16.47 -3.55
N ARG A 143 4.98 -17.35 -3.15
CA ARG A 143 3.68 -16.93 -2.59
C ARG A 143 3.83 -16.29 -1.21
N ARG A 144 4.70 -16.83 -0.34
CA ARG A 144 4.97 -16.23 0.98
C ARG A 144 5.67 -14.90 0.84
N LYS A 145 6.70 -14.82 -0.03
CA LYS A 145 7.34 -13.54 -0.39
C LYS A 145 6.29 -12.52 -0.82
N ALA A 146 5.42 -12.90 -1.75
CA ALA A 146 4.38 -12.01 -2.25
C ALA A 146 3.47 -11.44 -1.14
N GLN A 147 3.16 -12.21 -0.10
CA GLN A 147 2.33 -11.75 1.02
C GLN A 147 3.06 -10.82 1.99
N THR A 148 4.39 -10.87 2.08
CA THR A 148 5.15 -10.09 3.07
C THR A 148 5.84 -8.86 2.48
N TRP A 149 6.02 -8.79 1.17
CA TRP A 149 6.67 -7.66 0.49
C TRP A 149 6.04 -6.29 0.80
N PRO A 150 4.70 -6.13 0.85
CA PRO A 150 4.09 -4.86 1.23
C PRO A 150 4.49 -4.43 2.65
N LEU A 151 4.49 -5.34 3.64
CA LEU A 151 4.98 -4.99 4.98
C LEU A 151 6.48 -4.67 4.95
N GLN A 152 7.28 -5.51 4.28
CA GLN A 152 8.73 -5.34 4.23
C GLN A 152 9.12 -3.96 3.68
N VAL A 153 8.49 -3.47 2.62
CA VAL A 153 8.77 -2.13 2.10
C VAL A 153 8.34 -1.04 3.07
N MET A 154 7.19 -1.20 3.74
CA MET A 154 6.71 -0.21 4.71
C MET A 154 7.63 -0.13 5.93
N LEU A 155 8.19 -1.25 6.39
CA LEU A 155 9.21 -1.25 7.44
C LEU A 155 10.46 -0.46 7.03
N LEU A 156 10.93 -0.62 5.79
CA LEU A 156 12.12 0.10 5.32
C LEU A 156 11.86 1.59 5.11
N VAL A 157 10.63 1.98 4.74
CA VAL A 157 10.22 3.39 4.62
C VAL A 157 10.26 4.13 5.97
N LEU A 158 10.14 3.40 7.09
CA LEU A 158 10.30 3.94 8.44
C LEU A 158 11.78 4.09 8.87
N CYS A 159 12.75 3.76 8.01
CA CYS A 159 14.18 3.82 8.29
C CYS A 159 14.90 4.81 7.33
N PRO A 160 14.81 6.13 7.52
CA PRO A 160 15.36 7.12 6.58
C PRO A 160 16.87 6.99 6.34
N ASN A 161 17.66 6.81 7.41
CA ASN A 161 19.12 6.64 7.30
C ASN A 161 19.50 5.41 6.45
N LEU A 162 18.77 4.31 6.60
CA LEU A 162 18.96 3.12 5.78
C LEU A 162 18.63 3.38 4.30
N LEU A 163 17.57 4.14 4.02
CA LEU A 163 17.25 4.52 2.65
C LEU A 163 18.32 5.42 2.05
N GLU A 164 18.90 6.33 2.85
CA GLU A 164 20.02 7.17 2.43
C GLU A 164 21.26 6.33 2.09
N ASP A 165 21.64 5.38 2.96
CA ASP A 165 22.73 4.44 2.71
C ASP A 165 22.51 3.65 1.41
N ILE A 166 21.30 3.14 1.20
CA ILE A 166 20.93 2.40 -0.02
C ILE A 166 21.01 3.31 -1.25
N ASN A 167 20.51 4.54 -1.15
CA ASN A 167 20.53 5.53 -2.23
C ASN A 167 21.95 5.94 -2.61
N ASN A 168 22.83 6.09 -1.62
CA ASN A 168 24.24 6.42 -1.80
C ASN A 168 25.04 5.23 -2.37
N ALA A 169 24.71 4.01 -1.97
CA ALA A 169 25.35 2.79 -2.50
C ALA A 169 25.10 2.60 -4.00
N GLU A 170 23.95 3.06 -4.52
CA GLU A 170 23.70 3.09 -5.97
C GLU A 170 24.66 4.02 -6.72
N ASN A 171 25.26 5.00 -6.03
CA ASN A 171 26.28 5.90 -6.57
C ASN A 171 27.72 5.42 -6.25
N GLY A 172 27.89 4.18 -5.78
CA GLY A 172 29.20 3.57 -5.52
C GLY A 172 29.73 3.72 -4.10
N ALA A 173 28.94 4.25 -3.16
CA ALA A 173 29.32 4.29 -1.75
C ALA A 173 29.40 2.87 -1.15
N PRO A 174 30.32 2.62 -0.20
CA PRO A 174 30.35 1.36 0.53
C PRO A 174 29.08 1.19 1.37
N ILE A 175 28.58 -0.05 1.48
CA ILE A 175 27.36 -0.37 2.23
C ILE A 175 27.63 -1.51 3.21
N GLY A 176 27.12 -1.38 4.44
CA GLY A 176 27.24 -2.41 5.46
C GLY A 176 26.46 -3.68 5.12
N ALA A 177 26.87 -4.83 5.67
CA ALA A 177 26.25 -6.13 5.37
C ALA A 177 24.77 -6.22 5.75
N SER A 178 24.32 -5.51 6.80
CA SER A 178 22.89 -5.40 7.13
C SER A 178 22.13 -4.68 6.02
N ALA A 179 22.56 -3.47 5.67
CA ALA A 179 21.93 -2.63 4.66
C ALA A 179 21.98 -3.27 3.25
N LEU A 180 23.03 -4.03 2.93
CA LEU A 180 23.14 -4.76 1.66
C LEU A 180 21.99 -5.75 1.42
N ARG A 181 21.54 -6.46 2.47
CA ARG A 181 20.37 -7.37 2.35
C ARG A 181 19.08 -6.61 2.03
N LYS A 182 18.89 -5.43 2.61
CA LYS A 182 17.74 -4.57 2.35
C LYS A 182 17.81 -3.94 0.95
N LYS A 183 19.01 -3.54 0.49
CA LYS A 183 19.25 -3.16 -0.91
C LYS A 183 18.87 -4.30 -1.87
N GLN A 184 19.32 -5.53 -1.59
CA GLN A 184 19.00 -6.69 -2.43
C GLN A 184 17.49 -6.93 -2.53
N PHE A 185 16.71 -6.64 -1.48
CA PHE A 185 15.25 -6.68 -1.54
C PHE A 185 14.67 -5.65 -2.53
N PHE A 186 15.18 -4.41 -2.54
CA PHE A 186 14.79 -3.45 -3.58
C PHE A 186 15.15 -3.93 -4.99
N ASP A 187 16.32 -4.54 -5.15
CA ASP A 187 16.75 -5.11 -6.44
C ASP A 187 15.86 -6.30 -6.86
N ASP A 188 15.39 -7.13 -5.91
CA ASP A 188 14.42 -8.19 -6.15
C ASP A 188 13.08 -7.65 -6.64
N MET A 189 12.59 -6.56 -6.04
CA MET A 189 11.37 -5.88 -6.49
C MET A 189 11.54 -5.30 -7.90
N LYS A 190 12.63 -4.58 -8.18
CA LYS A 190 12.95 -4.05 -9.51
C LYS A 190 12.98 -5.18 -10.56
N ARG A 191 13.64 -6.31 -10.26
CA ARG A 191 13.68 -7.48 -11.14
C ARG A 191 12.30 -8.09 -11.39
N ALA A 192 11.45 -8.16 -10.36
CA ALA A 192 10.08 -8.65 -10.52
C ALA A 192 9.25 -7.74 -11.43
N LEU A 193 9.36 -6.41 -11.28
CA LEU A 193 8.69 -5.44 -12.16
C LEU A 193 9.18 -5.53 -13.62
N ALA A 194 10.50 -5.62 -13.83
CA ALA A 194 11.09 -5.78 -15.16
C ALA A 194 10.61 -7.06 -15.85
N SER A 195 10.28 -8.11 -15.09
CA SER A 195 9.82 -9.38 -15.63
C SER A 195 8.39 -9.36 -16.19
N HIS A 196 7.62 -8.27 -16.08
CA HIS A 196 6.17 -8.26 -16.37
C HIS A 196 5.76 -8.71 -17.79
N ASN A 197 6.64 -8.56 -18.79
CA ASN A 197 6.40 -8.97 -20.17
C ASN A 197 6.97 -10.37 -20.52
N HIS A 198 7.65 -11.02 -19.58
CA HIS A 198 8.29 -12.32 -19.81
C HIS A 198 7.38 -13.47 -19.40
N SER A 199 7.39 -14.55 -20.18
CA SER A 199 6.62 -15.78 -19.92
C SER A 199 7.00 -16.51 -18.62
N SER A 200 8.19 -16.22 -18.07
CA SER A 200 8.70 -16.77 -16.80
C SER A 200 8.27 -15.97 -15.57
N ALA A 201 7.51 -14.88 -15.73
CA ALA A 201 7.04 -14.06 -14.63
C ALA A 201 6.17 -14.88 -13.67
N LYS A 202 6.42 -14.76 -12.37
CA LYS A 202 5.57 -15.34 -11.32
C LYS A 202 4.48 -14.31 -10.98
N PRO A 203 3.20 -14.52 -11.37
CA PRO A 203 2.18 -13.46 -11.30
C PRO A 203 2.00 -12.88 -9.90
N SER A 204 1.95 -13.72 -8.87
CA SER A 204 1.80 -13.26 -7.48
C SER A 204 2.98 -12.43 -6.99
N LEU A 205 4.19 -12.71 -7.47
CA LEU A 205 5.38 -11.95 -7.09
C LEU A 205 5.42 -10.60 -7.82
N LEU A 206 4.98 -10.57 -9.08
CA LEU A 206 4.80 -9.31 -9.82
C LEU A 206 3.75 -8.42 -9.14
N GLU A 207 2.58 -8.98 -8.79
CA GLU A 207 1.52 -8.25 -8.07
C GLU A 207 2.04 -7.68 -6.75
N ALA A 208 2.76 -8.49 -5.97
CA ALA A 208 3.37 -8.02 -4.73
C ALA A 208 4.44 -6.94 -4.95
N ALA A 209 5.25 -7.05 -6.00
CA ALA A 209 6.22 -6.03 -6.38
C ALA A 209 5.52 -4.70 -6.71
N ILE A 210 4.43 -4.78 -7.47
CA ILE A 210 3.60 -3.62 -7.83
C ILE A 210 3.03 -2.99 -6.56
N LEU A 211 2.35 -3.77 -5.70
CA LEU A 211 1.75 -3.28 -4.46
C LEU A 211 2.79 -2.63 -3.54
N ALA A 212 3.92 -3.30 -3.30
CA ALA A 212 5.00 -2.77 -2.47
C ALA A 212 5.60 -1.48 -3.08
N THR A 213 5.83 -1.44 -4.39
CA THR A 213 6.41 -0.25 -5.02
C THR A 213 5.42 0.91 -5.06
N VAL A 214 4.13 0.65 -5.28
CA VAL A 214 3.06 1.67 -5.17
C VAL A 214 2.97 2.19 -3.74
N ASN A 215 3.04 1.31 -2.74
CA ASN A 215 3.09 1.71 -1.34
C ASN A 215 4.25 2.66 -1.06
N MET A 216 5.46 2.33 -1.50
CA MET A 216 6.63 3.19 -1.36
C MET A 216 6.45 4.55 -2.07
N CYS A 217 5.91 4.58 -3.29
CA CYS A 217 5.61 5.81 -4.01
C CYS A 217 4.57 6.66 -3.26
N LYS A 218 3.50 6.02 -2.75
CA LYS A 218 2.45 6.69 -1.98
C LYS A 218 3.03 7.29 -0.70
N SER A 219 3.91 6.58 0.01
CA SER A 219 4.58 7.09 1.22
C SER A 219 5.39 8.35 0.93
N ALA A 220 6.08 8.42 -0.22
CA ALA A 220 6.80 9.62 -0.62
C ALA A 220 5.89 10.86 -0.74
N CYS A 221 4.60 10.69 -1.04
CA CYS A 221 3.66 11.82 -1.07
C CYS A 221 3.50 12.49 0.31
N TYR A 222 3.76 11.77 1.39
CA TYR A 222 3.64 12.25 2.77
C TYR A 222 4.93 12.88 3.31
N VAL A 223 5.96 12.99 2.48
CA VAL A 223 7.17 13.78 2.76
C VAL A 223 7.00 15.17 2.15
N ASN A 224 7.38 16.20 2.89
CA ASN A 224 7.29 17.58 2.44
C ASN A 224 8.21 17.83 1.24
N ILE A 225 7.70 18.51 0.21
CA ILE A 225 8.45 18.79 -1.03
C ILE A 225 9.71 19.65 -0.82
N ASN A 226 9.80 20.31 0.35
CA ASN A 226 10.95 21.12 0.72
C ASN A 226 12.17 20.27 1.05
N ASP A 227 12.00 19.00 1.48
CA ASP A 227 13.09 18.04 1.68
C ASP A 227 13.46 17.36 0.35
N ARG A 228 13.92 18.13 -0.63
CA ARG A 228 14.22 17.62 -1.97
C ARG A 228 15.32 16.56 -2.00
N SER A 229 16.21 16.59 -1.01
CA SER A 229 17.32 15.64 -0.84
C SER A 229 16.88 14.29 -0.28
N ASN A 230 15.63 14.15 0.16
CA ASN A 230 15.16 12.92 0.79
C ASN A 230 15.44 11.70 -0.10
N ALA A 231 16.08 10.69 0.47
CA ALA A 231 16.45 9.47 -0.25
C ALA A 231 15.22 8.74 -0.82
N LEU A 232 14.07 8.81 -0.15
CA LEU A 232 12.83 8.19 -0.62
C LEU A 232 12.38 8.79 -1.96
N PHE A 233 12.50 10.11 -2.15
CA PHE A 233 12.19 10.73 -3.44
C PHE A 233 13.11 10.19 -4.54
N SER A 234 14.41 10.13 -4.27
CA SER A 234 15.40 9.64 -5.23
C SER A 234 15.18 8.18 -5.61
N ILE A 235 14.76 7.33 -4.67
CA ILE A 235 14.42 5.92 -4.95
C ILE A 235 13.13 5.83 -5.77
N VAL A 236 12.09 6.58 -5.39
CA VAL A 236 10.79 6.57 -6.08
C VAL A 236 10.89 7.05 -7.53
N GLN A 237 11.69 8.08 -7.81
CA GLN A 237 11.88 8.57 -9.19
C GLN A 237 12.44 7.50 -10.14
N ARG A 238 13.21 6.53 -9.63
CA ARG A 238 13.79 5.44 -10.44
C ARG A 238 12.78 4.39 -10.85
N VAL A 239 11.66 4.25 -10.12
CA VAL A 239 10.70 3.14 -10.30
C VAL A 239 9.32 3.61 -10.76
N ILE A 240 8.97 4.88 -10.58
CA ILE A 240 7.64 5.39 -10.89
C ILE A 240 7.29 5.27 -12.38
N SER A 241 8.27 5.46 -13.28
CA SER A 241 8.05 5.31 -14.73
C SER A 241 7.70 3.87 -15.12
N ASP A 242 8.37 2.88 -14.52
CA ASP A 242 8.09 1.47 -14.77
C ASP A 242 6.66 1.12 -14.33
N LEU A 243 6.24 1.62 -13.16
CA LEU A 243 4.87 1.43 -12.68
C LEU A 243 3.83 2.11 -13.60
N LYS A 244 4.09 3.33 -14.10
CA LYS A 244 3.22 3.98 -15.11
C LYS A 244 3.06 3.08 -16.33
N SER A 245 4.18 2.53 -16.81
CA SER A 245 4.16 1.62 -17.95
C SER A 245 3.32 0.37 -17.67
N ILE A 246 3.58 -0.32 -16.56
CA ILE A 246 2.91 -1.57 -16.21
C ILE A 246 1.40 -1.38 -15.98
N LEU A 247 1.01 -0.33 -15.24
CA LEU A 247 -0.36 -0.15 -14.77
C LEU A 247 -1.29 0.58 -15.74
N PHE A 248 -0.75 1.45 -16.60
CA PHE A 248 -1.56 2.29 -17.48
C PHE A 248 -1.14 2.23 -18.96
N LEU A 249 0.15 2.30 -19.28
CA LEU A 249 0.58 2.45 -20.69
C LEU A 249 0.64 1.12 -21.46
N GLN A 250 1.00 0.04 -20.78
CA GLN A 250 1.17 -1.30 -21.34
C GLN A 250 0.31 -2.33 -20.59
N ALA A 251 -0.78 -1.88 -19.97
CA ALA A 251 -1.65 -2.71 -19.17
C ALA A 251 -2.23 -3.86 -20.01
N LYS A 252 -1.55 -5.01 -19.98
CA LYS A 252 -2.14 -6.29 -20.37
C LYS A 252 -3.10 -6.68 -19.27
N SER A 253 -4.19 -7.38 -19.61
CA SER A 253 -5.23 -7.89 -18.69
C SER A 253 -4.72 -8.96 -17.70
N GLY A 254 -3.49 -8.82 -17.19
CA GLY A 254 -2.71 -9.83 -16.49
C GLY A 254 -2.62 -9.69 -14.97
N LEU A 255 -3.19 -8.64 -14.36
CA LEU A 255 -3.38 -8.60 -12.91
C LEU A 255 -4.50 -9.59 -12.56
N ARG A 256 -4.16 -10.64 -11.80
CA ARG A 256 -5.10 -11.67 -11.33
C ARG A 256 -5.73 -11.30 -9.99
N THR A 257 -5.77 -10.01 -9.68
CA THR A 257 -6.47 -9.46 -8.52
C THR A 257 -7.96 -9.33 -8.82
N PRO A 258 -8.83 -9.45 -7.80
CA PRO A 258 -10.24 -9.07 -7.92
C PRO A 258 -10.38 -7.70 -8.60
N HIS A 259 -11.45 -7.52 -9.36
CA HIS A 259 -11.66 -6.29 -10.12
C HIS A 259 -11.63 -5.04 -9.22
N ALA A 260 -12.29 -5.10 -8.06
CA ALA A 260 -12.32 -4.01 -7.07
C ALA A 260 -10.93 -3.66 -6.51
N ASP A 261 -10.09 -4.67 -6.24
CA ASP A 261 -8.73 -4.45 -5.74
C ASP A 261 -7.86 -3.79 -6.82
N THR A 262 -8.09 -4.15 -8.08
CA THR A 262 -7.41 -3.55 -9.23
C THR A 262 -7.81 -2.08 -9.41
N GLU A 263 -9.10 -1.77 -9.32
CA GLU A 263 -9.61 -0.38 -9.37
C GLU A 263 -9.02 0.48 -8.25
N HIS A 264 -9.01 -0.04 -7.02
CA HIS A 264 -8.45 0.66 -5.87
C HIS A 264 -6.95 0.91 -6.08
N LEU A 265 -6.17 -0.10 -6.50
CA LEU A 265 -4.75 0.04 -6.78
C LEU A 265 -4.47 1.10 -7.85
N LEU A 266 -5.19 1.07 -8.96
CA LEU A 266 -5.03 2.03 -10.05
C LEU A 266 -5.40 3.46 -9.60
N THR A 267 -6.45 3.60 -8.78
CA THR A 267 -6.85 4.87 -8.18
C THR A 267 -5.77 5.43 -7.26
N GLU A 268 -5.26 4.61 -6.33
CA GLU A 268 -4.18 5.02 -5.43
C GLU A 268 -2.93 5.43 -6.21
N PHE A 269 -2.57 4.67 -7.25
CA PHE A 269 -1.38 4.97 -8.04
C PHE A 269 -1.55 6.20 -8.93
N PHE A 270 -2.74 6.46 -9.48
CA PHE A 270 -3.03 7.71 -10.20
C PHE A 270 -2.86 8.91 -9.28
N VAL A 271 -3.48 8.88 -8.10
CA VAL A 271 -3.38 9.97 -7.10
C VAL A 271 -1.93 10.16 -6.67
N THR A 272 -1.18 9.08 -6.50
CA THR A 272 0.26 9.10 -6.20
C THR A 272 1.06 9.79 -7.32
N CYS A 273 0.83 9.44 -8.59
CA CYS A 273 1.48 10.08 -9.73
C CYS A 273 1.16 11.58 -9.82
N PHE A 274 -0.09 11.96 -9.53
CA PHE A 274 -0.49 13.36 -9.49
C PHE A 274 0.21 14.12 -8.36
N ARG A 275 0.35 13.52 -7.16
CA ARG A 275 1.02 14.16 -6.03
C ARG A 275 2.52 14.33 -6.23
N ILE A 276 3.19 13.36 -6.84
CA ILE A 276 4.64 13.39 -7.08
C ILE A 276 4.98 14.21 -8.33
N THR A 277 4.22 14.04 -9.41
CA THR A 277 4.48 14.67 -10.72
C THR A 277 3.23 15.38 -11.26
N PRO A 278 2.73 16.45 -10.61
CA PRO A 278 1.43 17.07 -10.93
C PRO A 278 1.32 17.64 -12.35
N HIS A 279 2.44 17.89 -13.01
CA HIS A 279 2.47 18.42 -14.38
C HIS A 279 2.65 17.32 -15.44
N ASN A 280 2.97 16.08 -15.04
CA ASN A 280 3.02 14.97 -15.97
C ASN A 280 1.59 14.44 -16.22
N ASN A 281 1.10 14.65 -17.44
CA ASN A 281 -0.26 14.30 -17.85
C ASN A 281 -0.34 12.98 -18.63
N GLU A 282 0.68 12.12 -18.62
CA GLU A 282 0.70 10.88 -19.42
C GLU A 282 -0.45 9.94 -19.04
N ILE A 283 -0.59 9.60 -17.75
CA ILE A 283 -1.67 8.74 -17.27
C ILE A 283 -3.03 9.42 -17.50
N LEU A 284 -3.13 10.73 -17.26
CA LEU A 284 -4.36 11.48 -17.51
C LEU A 284 -4.81 11.35 -18.97
N LYS A 285 -3.89 11.46 -19.93
CA LYS A 285 -4.21 11.28 -21.35
C LYS A 285 -4.72 9.87 -21.66
N VAL A 286 -4.12 8.84 -21.05
CA VAL A 286 -4.60 7.46 -21.20
C VAL A 286 -6.01 7.32 -20.65
N CYS A 287 -6.27 7.81 -19.45
CA CYS A 287 -7.60 7.73 -18.85
C CYS A 287 -8.67 8.58 -19.56
N LEU A 288 -8.30 9.67 -20.23
CA LEU A 288 -9.23 10.48 -21.03
C LEU A 288 -9.49 9.92 -22.43
N ASN A 289 -8.61 9.06 -22.95
CA ASN A 289 -8.76 8.49 -24.28
C ASN A 289 -10.01 7.61 -24.35
N GLN A 290 -10.98 7.97 -25.19
CA GLN A 290 -12.25 7.26 -25.38
C GLN A 290 -12.10 5.80 -25.82
N GLN A 291 -10.95 5.39 -26.34
CA GLN A 291 -10.66 4.01 -26.74
C GLN A 291 -10.10 3.17 -25.58
N SER A 292 -9.79 3.80 -24.46
CA SER A 292 -9.31 3.11 -23.27
C SER A 292 -10.38 2.20 -22.65
N PRO A 293 -9.96 1.13 -21.95
CA PRO A 293 -10.88 0.30 -21.19
C PRO A 293 -11.71 1.11 -20.17
N PRO A 294 -13.00 0.79 -19.94
CA PRO A 294 -13.86 1.54 -19.02
C PRO A 294 -13.32 1.68 -17.59
N ILE A 295 -12.53 0.71 -17.12
CA ILE A 295 -11.87 0.77 -15.81
C ILE A 295 -10.99 2.01 -15.66
N PHE A 296 -10.32 2.48 -16.72
CA PHE A 296 -9.48 3.68 -16.66
C PHE A 296 -10.29 4.97 -16.55
N HIS A 297 -11.49 5.00 -17.14
CA HIS A 297 -12.44 6.10 -16.95
C HIS A 297 -12.97 6.14 -15.52
N PHE A 298 -13.33 4.97 -14.98
CA PHE A 298 -13.76 4.83 -13.59
C PHE A 298 -12.66 5.27 -12.61
N VAL A 299 -11.43 4.76 -12.78
CA VAL A 299 -10.26 5.14 -12.00
C VAL A 299 -10.01 6.65 -12.03
N LEU A 300 -10.16 7.30 -13.18
CA LEU A 300 -10.01 8.76 -13.27
C LEU A 300 -11.05 9.50 -12.43
N VAL A 301 -12.32 9.10 -12.50
CA VAL A 301 -13.39 9.71 -11.69
C VAL A 301 -13.13 9.50 -10.20
N CYS A 302 -12.81 8.26 -9.79
CA CYS A 302 -12.48 7.95 -8.40
C CYS A 302 -11.26 8.73 -7.90
N SER A 303 -10.23 8.88 -8.73
CA SER A 303 -9.02 9.61 -8.40
C SER A 303 -9.30 11.09 -8.20
N LEU A 304 -10.06 11.72 -9.10
CA LEU A 304 -10.46 13.12 -8.98
C LEU A 304 -11.34 13.33 -7.73
N HIS A 305 -12.30 12.45 -7.49
CA HIS A 305 -13.11 12.48 -6.28
C HIS A 305 -12.23 12.42 -5.02
N LYS A 306 -11.25 11.49 -4.96
CA LYS A 306 -10.32 11.38 -3.84
C LYS A 306 -9.47 12.63 -3.65
N ILE A 307 -8.94 13.21 -4.74
CA ILE A 307 -8.17 14.46 -4.69
C ILE A 307 -9.00 15.63 -4.11
N ILE A 308 -10.30 15.69 -4.41
CA ILE A 308 -11.19 16.75 -3.91
C ILE A 308 -11.60 16.55 -2.45
N THR A 309 -11.92 15.31 -2.08
CA THR A 309 -12.59 15.00 -0.80
C THR A 309 -11.64 14.64 0.33
N GLN A 310 -10.43 14.17 0.03
CA GLN A 310 -9.47 13.80 1.06
C GLN A 310 -8.90 15.07 1.73
N PRO A 311 -8.77 15.08 3.07
CA PRO A 311 -8.00 16.11 3.77
C PRO A 311 -6.59 16.24 3.18
N ARG A 312 -6.21 17.45 2.79
CA ARG A 312 -4.96 17.70 2.07
C ARG A 312 -3.82 18.10 2.99
N LEU A 313 -2.62 17.62 2.69
CA LEU A 313 -1.39 18.23 3.19
C LEU A 313 -1.14 19.57 2.47
N SER A 314 -0.46 20.48 3.15
CA SER A 314 -0.23 21.84 2.62
C SER A 314 0.61 21.83 1.35
N TRP A 315 1.48 20.83 1.17
CA TRP A 315 2.35 20.65 0.00
C TRP A 315 1.75 19.78 -1.11
N TRP A 316 0.57 19.18 -0.91
CA TRP A 316 -0.08 18.44 -2.00
C TRP A 316 -0.62 19.37 -3.08
N PRO A 317 -0.48 19.00 -4.37
CA PRO A 317 -0.99 19.80 -5.46
C PRO A 317 -2.52 19.89 -5.44
N THR A 318 -3.03 21.04 -5.85
CA THR A 318 -4.48 21.31 -5.97
C THR A 318 -5.03 20.80 -7.31
N ILE A 319 -6.33 20.51 -7.37
CA ILE A 319 -7.01 20.03 -8.58
C ILE A 319 -6.95 20.98 -9.79
N ASN A 320 -6.44 22.21 -9.62
CA ASN A 320 -6.41 23.25 -10.65
C ASN A 320 -5.90 22.78 -12.01
N ASN A 321 -4.92 21.87 -12.05
CA ASN A 321 -4.35 21.32 -13.28
C ASN A 321 -5.41 20.61 -14.16
N PHE A 322 -6.46 20.07 -13.56
CA PHE A 322 -7.52 19.34 -14.26
C PHE A 322 -8.65 20.22 -14.79
N TYR A 323 -8.81 21.48 -14.35
CA TYR A 323 -9.89 22.35 -14.84
C TYR A 323 -9.81 22.58 -16.35
N SER A 324 -8.59 22.68 -16.89
CA SER A 324 -8.34 22.78 -18.34
C SER A 324 -8.82 21.57 -19.15
N LYS A 325 -9.14 20.45 -18.47
CA LYS A 325 -9.61 19.18 -19.05
C LYS A 325 -11.07 18.87 -18.75
N SER A 326 -11.82 19.84 -18.22
CA SER A 326 -13.24 19.69 -17.89
C SER A 326 -14.12 19.27 -19.08
N ALA A 327 -13.88 19.85 -20.26
CA ALA A 327 -14.60 19.46 -21.48
C ALA A 327 -14.29 18.01 -21.89
N ASP A 328 -13.00 17.63 -21.86
CA ASP A 328 -12.55 16.26 -22.17
C ASP A 328 -13.18 15.24 -21.21
N LEU A 329 -13.20 15.55 -19.91
CA LEU A 329 -13.85 14.73 -18.87
C LEU A 329 -15.34 14.55 -19.13
N ARG A 330 -16.05 15.64 -19.44
CA ARG A 330 -17.49 15.58 -19.76
C ARG A 330 -17.76 14.71 -20.98
N ASN A 331 -16.97 14.86 -22.03
CA ASN A 331 -17.10 14.08 -23.26
C ASN A 331 -16.83 12.59 -23.01
N MET A 332 -15.76 12.27 -22.27
CA MET A 332 -15.43 10.91 -21.86
C MET A 332 -16.58 10.26 -21.07
N PHE A 333 -17.19 11.00 -20.13
CA PHE A 333 -18.33 10.51 -19.34
C PHE A 333 -19.56 10.22 -20.21
N LEU A 334 -19.97 11.18 -21.05
CA LEU A 334 -21.14 11.02 -21.94
C LEU A 334 -20.97 9.84 -22.90
N GLU A 335 -19.78 9.68 -23.47
CA GLU A 335 -19.47 8.58 -24.37
C GLU A 335 -19.51 7.22 -23.65
N THR A 336 -18.93 7.15 -22.44
CA THR A 336 -18.98 5.93 -21.62
C THR A 336 -20.42 5.56 -21.28
N LEU A 337 -21.23 6.55 -20.89
CA LEU A 337 -22.66 6.37 -20.60
C LEU A 337 -23.42 5.87 -21.83
N ASN A 338 -23.20 6.48 -23.00
CA ASN A 338 -23.82 6.04 -24.25
C ASN A 338 -23.48 4.59 -24.57
N ARG A 339 -22.22 4.19 -24.47
CA ARG A 339 -21.81 2.80 -24.72
C ARG A 339 -22.48 1.80 -23.79
N LEU A 340 -22.58 2.12 -22.49
CA LEU A 340 -23.27 1.27 -21.52
C LEU A 340 -24.77 1.15 -21.81
N MET A 341 -25.43 2.25 -22.20
CA MET A 341 -26.84 2.24 -22.59
C MET A 341 -27.09 1.40 -23.85
N HIS A 342 -26.17 1.40 -24.82
CA HIS A 342 -26.30 0.59 -26.04
C HIS A 342 -25.88 -0.88 -25.85
N GLN A 343 -25.21 -1.23 -24.75
CA GLN A 343 -24.82 -2.60 -24.41
C GLN A 343 -25.85 -3.34 -23.54
N GLN A 344 -26.91 -2.69 -23.04
CA GLN A 344 -28.03 -3.41 -22.43
C GLN A 344 -28.71 -4.27 -23.51
N PRO A 345 -28.86 -5.60 -23.32
CA PRO A 345 -29.63 -6.41 -24.25
C PRO A 345 -31.05 -5.87 -24.26
N ARG A 346 -31.60 -5.64 -25.46
CA ARG A 346 -33.05 -5.54 -25.64
C ARG A 346 -33.63 -6.76 -24.95
N ILE A 347 -34.31 -6.55 -23.81
CA ILE A 347 -35.16 -7.58 -23.23
C ILE A 347 -36.19 -7.86 -24.33
N SER A 348 -35.99 -8.97 -25.03
CA SER A 348 -36.96 -9.49 -25.98
C SER A 348 -38.26 -9.64 -25.19
N GLN A 349 -39.23 -8.79 -25.48
CA GLN A 349 -40.60 -9.00 -25.05
C GLN A 349 -41.03 -10.35 -25.62
N VAL A 350 -41.27 -11.32 -24.73
CA VAL A 350 -42.03 -12.54 -25.04
C VAL A 350 -43.50 -12.23 -24.84
#